data_AF-A0A1J8QIH3-F1
#
_entry.id   AF-A0A1J8QIH3-F1
#
_cell.length_a   1.000
_cell.length_b   1.000
_cell.length_c   1.000
_cell.angle_alpha   90.00
_cell.angle_beta   90.00
_cell.angle_gamma   90.00
#
_symmetry.space_group_name_H-M   'P 1'
#
loop_
_entity.id
_entity.type
_entity.pdbx_description
1 polymer ?
#
loop_
_entity_poly.entity_id
_entity_poly.type
_entity_poly.pdbx_seq_one_letter_code
_entity_poly.pdbx_strand_id
1 'polypeptide(L)'
;MVFCLGLSFIFGVNVLVASALLTLVEIVHDDFGLSHHPILKNLCNVGGYTTFELGATLVLSGEPSLDRTSLTALACSAVVIFMTIHVQDFPDTNGDRKSGRRTLPIVAPEGSRIYTLCILALLSLALASVWSLGTVCSVLFVSAGLGVGLRCYLFRDEARDETTYVLYNVHMAPGCSSIAT
;
A
#
# COMPACT_ATOMS: atom_id res chain seq x y z
N MET A 1 5.64 21.39 -3.45
CA MET A 1 4.32 21.49 -2.78
C MET A 1 3.47 22.63 -3.34
N VAL A 2 3.85 23.91 -3.19
CA VAL A 2 3.02 25.05 -3.67
C VAL A 2 2.70 24.97 -5.17
N PHE A 3 3.67 24.62 -6.00
CA PHE A 3 3.45 24.41 -7.44
C PHE A 3 2.49 23.25 -7.73
N CYS A 4 2.64 22.12 -7.04
CA CYS A 4 1.76 20.95 -7.19
C CYS A 4 0.32 21.27 -6.75
N LEU A 5 0.14 21.99 -5.64
CA LEU A 5 -1.18 22.45 -5.19
C LEU A 5 -1.83 23.40 -6.20
N GLY A 6 -1.05 24.31 -6.80
CA GLY A 6 -1.50 25.18 -7.87
C GLY A 6 -1.97 24.40 -9.11
N LEU A 7 -1.24 23.35 -9.50
CA LEU A 7 -1.66 22.46 -10.59
C LEU A 7 -2.91 21.65 -10.24
N SER A 8 -3.00 21.11 -9.03
CA SER A 8 -4.18 20.36 -8.56
C SER A 8 -5.47 21.20 -8.60
N PHE A 9 -5.37 22.51 -8.38
CA PHE A 9 -6.51 23.41 -8.49
C PHE A 9 -7.10 23.46 -9.92
N ILE A 10 -6.28 23.28 -10.95
CA ILE A 10 -6.73 23.24 -12.35
C ILE A 10 -7.64 22.03 -12.60
N PHE A 11 -7.39 20.93 -11.90
CA PHE A 11 -8.19 19.69 -11.97
C PHE A 11 -9.40 19.71 -11.02
N GLY A 12 -9.59 20.77 -10.23
CA GLY A 12 -10.76 21.00 -9.39
C GLY A 12 -10.48 21.01 -7.88
N VAL A 13 -11.46 21.53 -7.13
CA VAL A 13 -11.35 21.75 -5.67
C VAL A 13 -11.14 20.44 -4.91
N ASN A 14 -11.78 19.34 -5.34
CA ASN A 14 -11.65 18.06 -4.65
C ASN A 14 -10.25 17.43 -4.86
N VAL A 15 -9.64 17.62 -6.02
CA VAL A 15 -8.25 17.21 -6.28
C VAL A 15 -7.28 18.05 -5.46
N LEU A 16 -7.54 19.36 -5.33
CA LEU A 16 -6.78 20.25 -4.44
C LEU A 16 -6.87 19.77 -2.97
N VAL A 17 -8.07 19.46 -2.48
CA VAL A 17 -8.27 18.97 -1.10
C VAL A 17 -7.54 17.66 -0.89
N ALA A 18 -7.64 16.70 -1.82
CA ALA A 18 -6.90 15.44 -1.73
C ALA A 18 -5.37 15.66 -1.70
N SER A 19 -4.86 16.57 -2.53
CA SER A 19 -3.42 16.92 -2.59
C SER A 19 -2.95 17.63 -1.32
N ALA A 20 -3.78 18.50 -0.74
CA ALA A 20 -3.51 19.20 0.51
C ALA A 20 -3.54 18.24 1.71
N LEU A 21 -4.45 17.25 1.71
CA LEU A 21 -4.50 16.20 2.73
C LEU A 21 -3.25 15.30 2.65
N LEU A 22 -2.84 14.88 1.45
CA LEU A 22 -1.60 14.11 1.27
C LEU A 22 -0.39 14.89 1.81
N THR A 23 -0.26 16.15 1.41
CA THR A 23 0.73 17.11 1.92
C THR A 23 0.74 17.18 3.44
N LEU A 24 -0.43 17.28 4.06
CA LEU A 24 -0.55 17.37 5.51
C LEU A 24 -0.10 16.07 6.18
N VAL A 25 -0.49 14.92 5.62
CA VAL A 25 -0.10 13.60 6.13
C VAL A 25 1.42 13.42 6.07
N GLU A 26 2.07 13.83 4.97
CA GLU A 26 3.53 13.80 4.83
C GLU A 26 4.22 14.68 5.88
N ILE A 27 3.77 15.93 6.06
CA ILE A 27 4.30 16.83 7.10
C ILE A 27 4.14 16.22 8.49
N VAL A 28 2.96 15.63 8.77
CA VAL A 28 2.71 14.97 10.07
C VAL A 28 3.58 13.72 10.24
N HIS A 29 3.89 13.01 9.15
CA HIS A 29 4.78 11.85 9.19
C HIS A 29 6.21 12.24 9.62
N ASP A 30 6.74 13.24 8.93
CA ASP A 30 8.16 13.61 9.00
C ASP A 30 8.45 14.61 10.13
N ASP A 31 7.71 15.72 10.21
CA ASP A 31 8.04 16.83 11.11
C ASP A 31 7.59 16.57 12.57
N PHE A 32 6.57 15.74 12.78
CA PHE A 32 6.10 15.39 14.13
C PHE A 32 6.71 14.09 14.67
N GLY A 33 7.60 13.46 13.93
CA GLY A 33 8.31 12.25 14.40
C GLY A 33 7.39 11.05 14.66
N LEU A 34 6.21 11.01 14.04
CA LEU A 34 5.27 9.89 14.17
C LEU A 34 5.85 8.57 13.64
N SER A 35 6.88 8.67 12.80
CA SER A 35 7.70 7.56 12.32
C SER A 35 8.35 6.73 13.43
N HIS A 36 8.54 7.29 14.64
CA HIS A 36 9.09 6.56 15.79
C HIS A 36 8.09 5.58 16.43
N HIS A 37 6.79 5.81 16.27
CA HIS A 37 5.75 4.93 16.79
C HIS A 37 5.25 3.99 15.69
N PRO A 38 5.42 2.67 15.82
CA PRO A 38 5.14 1.73 14.73
C PRO A 38 3.68 1.74 14.25
N ILE A 39 2.74 1.98 15.17
CA ILE A 39 1.30 2.07 14.83
C ILE A 39 0.99 3.38 14.09
N LEU A 40 1.53 4.50 14.57
CA LEU A 40 1.27 5.82 13.98
C LEU A 40 1.95 5.97 12.61
N LYS A 41 3.17 5.44 12.45
CA LYS A 41 3.85 5.29 11.15
C LYS A 41 2.93 4.59 10.15
N ASN A 42 2.41 3.42 10.52
CA ASN A 42 1.56 2.62 9.63
C ASN A 42 0.25 3.34 9.29
N LEU A 43 -0.40 3.96 10.27
CA LEU A 43 -1.65 4.72 10.04
C LEU A 43 -1.43 5.92 9.12
N CYS A 44 -0.31 6.62 9.31
CA CYS A 44 0.08 7.75 8.49
C CYS A 44 0.38 7.32 7.04
N ASN A 45 1.12 6.22 6.85
CA ASN A 45 1.37 5.65 5.53
C ASN A 45 0.06 5.28 4.83
N VAL A 46 -0.85 4.60 5.52
CA VAL A 46 -2.17 4.24 4.97
C VAL A 46 -2.95 5.49 4.55
N GLY A 47 -2.93 6.54 5.36
CA GLY A 47 -3.53 7.84 5.02
C GLY A 47 -2.91 8.45 3.76
N GLY A 48 -1.59 8.39 3.64
CA GLY A 48 -0.85 8.86 2.46
C GLY A 48 -1.28 8.13 1.19
N TYR A 49 -1.25 6.79 1.19
CA TYR A 49 -1.70 6.01 0.03
C TYR A 49 -3.18 6.26 -0.31
N THR A 50 -4.06 6.31 0.69
CA THR A 50 -5.50 6.51 0.46
C THR A 50 -5.79 7.89 -0.13
N THR A 51 -5.12 8.94 0.36
CA THR A 51 -5.29 10.30 -0.17
C THR A 51 -4.69 10.46 -1.57
N PHE A 52 -3.58 9.77 -1.85
CA PHE A 52 -3.00 9.69 -3.18
C PHE A 52 -3.95 9.00 -4.18
N GLU A 53 -4.48 7.82 -3.84
CA GLU A 53 -5.44 7.11 -4.69
C GLU A 53 -6.73 7.90 -4.90
N LEU A 54 -7.23 8.58 -3.87
CA LEU A 54 -8.39 9.48 -3.98
C LEU A 54 -8.12 10.59 -5.00
N GLY A 55 -6.96 11.24 -4.92
CA GLY A 55 -6.56 12.27 -5.87
C GLY A 55 -6.46 11.74 -7.30
N ALA A 56 -5.81 10.60 -7.50
CA ALA A 56 -5.68 9.96 -8.80
C ALA A 56 -7.04 9.59 -9.40
N THR A 57 -7.94 9.04 -8.59
CA THR A 57 -9.30 8.65 -9.02
C THR A 57 -10.12 9.86 -9.42
N LEU A 58 -10.04 10.97 -8.67
CA LEU A 58 -10.72 12.23 -9.01
C LEU A 58 -10.21 12.86 -10.32
N VAL A 59 -8.90 12.78 -10.57
CA VAL A 59 -8.31 13.27 -11.83
C VAL A 59 -8.77 12.41 -13.01
N LEU A 60 -8.81 11.08 -12.85
CA LEU A 60 -9.21 10.15 -13.90
C LEU A 60 -10.72 10.14 -14.16
N SER A 61 -11.55 10.35 -13.13
CA SER A 61 -13.00 10.42 -13.31
C SER A 61 -13.42 11.68 -14.06
N GLY A 62 -12.67 12.78 -13.91
CA GLY A 62 -13.03 14.09 -14.47
C GLY A 62 -14.29 14.71 -13.84
N GLU A 63 -14.91 14.02 -12.89
CA GLU A 63 -16.15 14.39 -12.23
C GLU A 63 -15.87 14.86 -10.80
N PRO A 64 -16.62 15.86 -10.30
CA PRO A 64 -16.41 16.38 -8.96
C PRO A 64 -16.78 15.36 -7.86
N SER A 65 -17.59 14.35 -8.15
CA SER A 65 -17.99 13.34 -7.17
C SER A 65 -17.66 11.93 -7.66
N LEU A 66 -17.20 11.10 -6.75
CA LEU A 66 -16.94 9.69 -7.02
C LEU A 66 -18.23 8.88 -6.99
N ASP A 67 -18.36 7.95 -7.93
CA ASP A 67 -19.44 6.98 -7.92
C ASP A 67 -19.24 5.94 -6.81
N ARG A 68 -20.29 5.15 -6.55
CA ARG A 68 -20.23 4.12 -5.50
C ARG A 68 -19.12 3.10 -5.76
N THR A 69 -18.87 2.76 -7.02
CA THR A 69 -17.84 1.78 -7.39
C THR A 69 -16.45 2.29 -7.02
N SER A 70 -16.14 3.55 -7.36
CA SER A 70 -14.87 4.19 -7.00
C SER A 70 -14.68 4.30 -5.49
N LEU A 71 -15.73 4.64 -4.75
CA LEU A 71 -15.68 4.67 -3.28
C LEU A 71 -15.44 3.29 -2.69
N THR A 72 -16.10 2.25 -3.21
CA THR A 72 -15.85 0.87 -2.80
C THR A 72 -14.42 0.43 -3.12
N ALA A 73 -13.89 0.80 -4.29
CA ALA A 73 -12.51 0.51 -4.67
C ALA A 73 -11.50 1.16 -3.73
N LEU A 74 -11.67 2.45 -3.41
CA LEU A 74 -10.83 3.17 -2.46
C LEU A 74 -10.89 2.55 -1.06
N ALA A 75 -12.08 2.18 -0.59
CA ALA A 75 -12.23 1.52 0.70
C ALA A 75 -11.55 0.14 0.72
N CYS A 76 -11.70 -0.66 -0.34
CA CYS A 76 -11.02 -1.94 -0.48
C CYS A 76 -9.50 -1.75 -0.48
N SER A 77 -8.97 -0.77 -1.21
CA SER A 77 -7.52 -0.51 -1.25
C SER A 77 -6.99 -0.08 0.12
N ALA A 78 -7.67 0.86 0.78
CA ALA A 78 -7.30 1.31 2.13
C ALA A 78 -7.24 0.14 3.13
N VAL A 79 -8.20 -0.79 3.07
CA VAL A 79 -8.20 -2.01 3.90
C VAL A 79 -7.04 -2.94 3.54
N VAL A 80 -6.79 -3.17 2.25
CA VAL A 80 -5.66 -3.98 1.80
C VAL A 80 -4.37 -3.39 2.33
N ILE A 81 -4.09 -2.12 2.01
CA ILE A 81 -2.87 -1.41 2.44
C ILE A 81 -2.74 -1.46 3.96
N PHE A 82 -3.79 -1.17 4.73
CA PHE A 82 -3.73 -1.20 6.19
C PHE A 82 -3.29 -2.58 6.73
N MET A 83 -3.82 -3.65 6.16
CA MET A 83 -3.54 -5.02 6.60
C MET A 83 -2.19 -5.55 6.09
N THR A 84 -1.57 -4.90 5.10
CA THR A 84 -0.34 -5.39 4.45
C THR A 84 0.81 -4.38 4.44
N ILE A 85 0.65 -3.17 4.99
CA ILE A 85 1.69 -2.13 5.01
C ILE A 85 2.97 -2.59 5.71
N HIS A 86 2.86 -3.47 6.71
CA HIS A 86 4.00 -4.02 7.44
C HIS A 86 4.93 -4.90 6.58
N VAL A 87 4.45 -5.38 5.42
CA VAL A 87 5.28 -6.13 4.45
C VAL A 87 6.40 -5.25 3.90
N GLN A 88 6.17 -3.93 3.84
CA GLN A 88 7.18 -2.96 3.40
C GLN A 88 8.39 -2.89 4.35
N ASP A 89 8.21 -3.24 5.64
CA ASP A 89 9.27 -3.21 6.64
C ASP A 89 10.17 -4.47 6.60
N PHE A 90 9.87 -5.49 5.79
CA PHE A 90 10.68 -6.71 5.69
C PHE A 90 12.13 -6.49 5.21
N PRO A 91 12.37 -5.84 4.06
CA PRO A 91 13.74 -5.55 3.61
C PRO A 91 14.47 -4.58 4.56
N ASP A 92 13.74 -3.68 5.22
CA ASP A 92 14.31 -2.63 6.07
C ASP A 92 14.60 -3.07 7.52
N THR A 93 14.38 -4.34 7.85
CA THR A 93 14.55 -4.88 9.22
C THR A 93 15.91 -4.55 9.85
N ASN A 94 17.01 -4.63 9.09
CA ASN A 94 18.35 -4.29 9.58
C ASN A 94 18.55 -2.80 9.79
N GLY A 95 18.02 -1.96 8.89
CA GLY A 95 18.05 -0.50 9.03
C GLY A 95 17.25 -0.05 10.23
N ASP A 96 16.02 -0.54 10.36
CA ASP A 96 15.12 -0.29 11.48
C ASP A 96 15.74 -0.71 12.82
N ARG A 97 16.41 -1.87 12.88
CA ARG A 97 17.11 -2.35 14.07
C ARG A 97 18.24 -1.41 14.48
N LYS A 98 19.03 -0.90 13.53
CA LYS A 98 20.11 0.08 13.79
C LYS A 98 19.55 1.43 14.26
N SER A 99 18.40 1.84 13.76
CA SER A 99 17.69 3.04 14.19
C SER A 99 16.89 2.87 15.49
N GLY A 100 16.89 1.68 16.10
CA GLY A 100 16.14 1.39 17.33
C GLY A 100 14.63 1.28 17.17
N ARG A 101 14.11 1.15 15.93
CA ARG A 101 12.68 1.02 15.65
C ARG A 101 12.18 -0.39 15.98
N ARG A 102 10.91 -0.48 16.39
CA ARG A 102 10.23 -1.74 16.72
C ARG A 102 9.08 -2.02 15.73
N THR A 103 9.42 -2.41 14.51
CA THR A 103 8.45 -2.78 13.48
C THR A 103 7.94 -4.22 13.69
N LEU A 104 6.78 -4.55 13.09
CA LEU A 104 6.15 -5.87 13.23
C LEU A 104 7.13 -7.02 12.90
N PRO A 105 7.95 -6.95 11.83
CA PRO A 105 8.91 -7.99 11.52
C PRO A 105 10.04 -8.14 12.55
N ILE A 106 10.39 -7.08 13.28
CA ILE A 106 11.40 -7.12 14.35
C ILE A 106 10.81 -7.71 15.64
N VAL A 107 9.58 -7.34 15.98
CA VAL A 107 8.90 -7.79 17.21
C VAL A 107 8.41 -9.24 17.10
N ALA A 108 7.88 -9.62 15.95
CA ALA A 108 7.34 -10.95 15.68
C ALA A 108 7.80 -11.47 14.30
N PRO A 109 9.06 -11.91 14.16
CA PRO A 109 9.63 -12.30 12.86
C PRO A 109 8.88 -13.48 12.22
N GLU A 110 8.57 -14.53 12.97
CA GLU A 110 7.79 -15.67 12.45
C GLU A 110 6.31 -15.32 12.29
N GLY A 111 5.73 -14.66 13.30
CA GLY A 111 4.31 -14.32 13.34
C GLY A 111 3.91 -13.38 12.20
N SER A 112 4.73 -12.37 11.88
CA SER A 112 4.50 -11.44 10.78
C SER A 112 4.46 -12.12 9.41
N ARG A 113 5.27 -13.16 9.21
CA ARG A 113 5.37 -13.92 7.95
C ARG A 113 4.16 -14.84 7.78
N ILE A 114 3.78 -15.56 8.83
CA ILE A 114 2.56 -16.40 8.84
C ILE A 114 1.32 -15.51 8.63
N TYR A 115 1.25 -14.39 9.36
CA TYR A 115 0.19 -13.40 9.20
C TYR A 115 0.09 -12.91 7.75
N THR A 116 1.21 -12.53 7.13
CA THR A 116 1.27 -12.05 5.74
C THR A 116 0.77 -13.10 4.75
N LEU A 117 1.19 -14.36 4.92
CA LEU A 117 0.73 -15.47 4.08
C LEU A 117 -0.79 -15.65 4.16
N CYS A 118 -1.34 -15.68 5.38
CA CYS A 118 -2.77 -15.86 5.59
C CYS A 118 -3.57 -14.65 5.10
N ILE A 119 -3.14 -13.44 5.42
CA ILE A 119 -3.92 -12.24 5.13
C ILE A 119 -3.96 -11.92 3.64
N LEU A 120 -2.88 -12.13 2.89
CA LEU A 120 -2.88 -11.94 1.44
C LEU A 120 -3.83 -12.91 0.76
N ALA A 121 -3.85 -14.18 1.15
CA ALA A 121 -4.79 -15.16 0.62
C ALA A 121 -6.25 -14.78 0.92
N LEU A 122 -6.53 -14.38 2.17
CA LEU A 122 -7.88 -13.98 2.60
C LEU A 122 -8.36 -12.71 1.89
N LEU A 123 -7.50 -11.69 1.76
CA LEU A 123 -7.83 -10.47 1.03
C LEU A 123 -8.05 -10.75 -0.45
N SER A 124 -7.23 -11.59 -1.09
CA SER A 124 -7.45 -11.95 -2.49
C SER A 124 -8.79 -12.65 -2.71
N LEU A 125 -9.18 -13.56 -1.81
CA LEU A 125 -10.50 -14.22 -1.85
C LEU A 125 -11.64 -13.22 -1.63
N ALA A 126 -11.50 -12.34 -0.63
CA ALA A 126 -12.51 -11.34 -0.31
C ALA A 126 -12.72 -10.37 -1.48
N LEU A 127 -11.64 -9.85 -2.08
CA LEU A 127 -11.72 -8.97 -3.24
C LEU A 127 -12.31 -9.69 -4.45
N ALA A 128 -11.93 -10.95 -4.71
CA ALA A 128 -12.54 -11.73 -5.79
C ALA A 128 -14.06 -11.86 -5.63
N SER A 129 -14.54 -12.01 -4.39
CA SER A 129 -15.97 -12.04 -4.08
C SER A 129 -16.63 -10.67 -4.21
N VAL A 130 -16.01 -9.60 -3.71
CA VAL A 130 -16.55 -8.22 -3.80
C VAL A 130 -16.74 -7.81 -5.26
N TRP A 131 -15.76 -8.13 -6.10
CA TRP A 131 -15.77 -7.79 -7.53
C TRP A 131 -16.48 -8.83 -8.40
N SER A 132 -17.04 -9.88 -7.81
CA SER A 132 -17.71 -10.98 -8.52
C SER A 132 -16.88 -11.52 -9.70
N LEU A 133 -15.58 -11.71 -9.47
CA LEU A 133 -14.66 -12.18 -10.51
C LEU A 133 -15.08 -13.58 -10.97
N GLY A 134 -15.10 -13.80 -12.29
CA GLY A 134 -15.34 -15.14 -12.86
C GLY A 134 -14.32 -16.16 -12.33
N THR A 135 -14.67 -17.44 -12.34
CA THR A 135 -13.88 -18.51 -11.70
C THR A 135 -12.41 -18.50 -12.11
N VAL A 136 -12.12 -18.33 -13.40
CA VAL A 136 -10.74 -18.28 -13.92
C VAL A 136 -9.97 -17.09 -13.36
N CYS A 137 -10.55 -15.88 -13.41
CA CYS A 137 -9.93 -14.67 -12.88
C CYS A 137 -9.73 -14.77 -11.36
N SER A 138 -10.70 -15.33 -10.64
CA SER A 138 -10.61 -15.58 -9.20
C SER A 138 -9.45 -16.51 -8.85
N VAL A 139 -9.30 -17.64 -9.58
CA VAL A 139 -8.19 -18.58 -9.36
C VAL A 139 -6.84 -17.93 -9.64
N LEU A 140 -6.72 -17.16 -10.72
CA LEU A 140 -5.47 -16.46 -11.05
C LEU A 140 -5.15 -15.39 -9.98
N PHE A 141 -6.14 -14.63 -9.55
CA PHE A 141 -5.95 -13.56 -8.57
C PHE A 141 -5.56 -14.10 -7.18
N VAL A 142 -6.25 -15.15 -6.71
CA VAL A 142 -5.94 -15.80 -5.43
C VAL A 142 -4.60 -16.53 -5.49
N SER A 143 -4.26 -17.18 -6.60
CA SER A 143 -2.95 -17.83 -6.74
C SER A 143 -1.80 -16.83 -6.78
N ALA A 144 -1.99 -15.65 -7.38
CA ALA A 144 -1.01 -14.56 -7.31
C ALA A 144 -0.82 -14.06 -5.86
N GLY A 145 -1.91 -13.81 -5.13
CA GLY A 145 -1.83 -13.40 -3.71
C GLY A 145 -1.15 -14.44 -2.81
N LEU A 146 -1.49 -15.72 -2.99
CA LEU A 146 -0.81 -16.83 -2.32
C LEU A 146 0.67 -16.92 -2.70
N GLY A 147 1.01 -16.72 -3.98
CA GLY A 147 2.38 -16.74 -4.46
C GLY A 147 3.24 -15.68 -3.78
N VAL A 148 2.74 -14.44 -3.67
CA VAL A 148 3.43 -13.35 -2.94
C VAL A 148 3.53 -13.69 -1.45
N GLY A 149 2.45 -14.15 -0.81
CA GLY A 149 2.47 -14.54 0.60
C GLY A 149 3.45 -15.68 0.91
N LEU A 150 3.51 -16.69 0.04
CA LEU A 150 4.42 -17.82 0.17
C LEU A 150 5.87 -17.39 -0.04
N ARG A 151 6.10 -16.47 -0.99
CA ARG A 151 7.42 -15.88 -1.23
C ARG A 151 7.90 -15.12 0.02
N CYS A 152 7.05 -14.29 0.62
CA CYS A 152 7.34 -13.63 1.89
C CYS A 152 7.68 -14.64 3.00
N TYR A 153 7.01 -15.79 3.06
CA TYR A 153 7.22 -16.81 4.09
C TYR A 153 8.51 -17.62 3.91
N LEU A 154 8.79 -18.07 2.68
CA LEU A 154 9.90 -18.97 2.36
C LEU A 154 11.24 -18.25 2.23
N PHE A 155 11.27 -17.07 1.63
CA PHE A 155 12.51 -16.34 1.37
C PHE A 155 12.69 -15.27 2.44
N ARG A 156 13.77 -15.40 3.22
CA ARG A 156 14.08 -14.54 4.38
C ARG A 156 15.38 -13.76 4.21
N ASP A 157 15.92 -13.79 2.99
CA ASP A 157 17.13 -13.06 2.62
C ASP A 157 16.74 -11.63 2.22
N GLU A 158 17.46 -10.62 2.73
CA GLU A 158 17.21 -9.19 2.46
C GLU A 158 17.09 -8.88 0.96
N ALA A 159 18.00 -9.42 0.13
CA ALA A 159 17.97 -9.21 -1.32
C ALA A 159 16.71 -9.80 -1.99
N ARG A 160 16.17 -10.89 -1.43
CA ARG A 160 14.95 -11.54 -1.95
C ARG A 160 13.70 -10.88 -1.43
N ASP A 161 13.74 -10.33 -0.21
CA ASP A 161 12.70 -9.48 0.36
C ASP A 161 12.55 -8.18 -0.45
N GLU A 162 13.64 -7.56 -0.91
CA GLU A 162 13.60 -6.38 -1.79
C GLU A 162 12.87 -6.69 -3.11
N THR A 163 13.19 -7.83 -3.72
CA THR A 163 12.50 -8.26 -4.95
C THR A 163 11.01 -8.59 -4.66
N THR A 164 10.70 -9.11 -3.47
CA THR A 164 9.31 -9.37 -3.04
C THR A 164 8.56 -8.07 -2.79
N TYR A 165 9.24 -7.06 -2.25
CA TYR A 165 8.73 -5.71 -2.05
C TYR A 165 8.35 -5.06 -3.39
N VAL A 166 9.21 -5.17 -4.41
CA VAL A 166 8.89 -4.68 -5.76
C VAL A 166 7.67 -5.39 -6.32
N LEU A 167 7.61 -6.73 -6.22
CA LEU A 167 6.47 -7.52 -6.70
C LEU A 167 5.16 -7.17 -5.98
N TYR A 168 5.22 -6.93 -4.67
CA TYR A 168 4.09 -6.52 -3.87
C TYR A 168 3.59 -5.11 -4.25
N ASN A 169 4.51 -4.17 -4.54
CA ASN A 169 4.16 -2.80 -4.93
C ASN A 169 3.90 -2.62 -6.44
N VAL A 170 3.75 -3.69 -7.23
CA VAL A 170 3.45 -3.59 -8.68
C VAL A 170 2.20 -2.74 -8.96
N HIS A 171 1.23 -2.74 -8.04
CA HIS A 171 0.05 -1.86 -8.15
C HIS A 171 0.40 -0.35 -8.10
N MET A 172 1.46 0.03 -7.39
CA MET A 172 1.91 1.41 -7.20
C MET A 172 2.98 1.85 -8.21
N ALA A 173 3.63 0.90 -8.90
CA ALA A 173 4.67 1.22 -9.86
C ALA A 173 4.05 1.65 -11.20
N PRO A 174 4.19 2.90 -11.65
CA PRO A 174 4.00 3.21 -13.06
C PRO A 174 5.02 2.37 -13.83
N GLY A 175 4.54 1.48 -14.70
CA GLY A 175 5.27 0.35 -15.27
C GLY A 175 6.78 0.57 -15.42
N CYS A 176 7.56 -0.05 -14.54
CA CYS A 176 8.99 -0.24 -14.77
C CYS A 176 9.20 -1.64 -15.35
N SER A 177 8.89 -1.77 -16.64
CA SER A 177 9.54 -2.77 -17.48
C SER A 177 11.03 -2.41 -17.59
N SER A 178 11.89 -2.99 -16.76
CA SER A 178 13.29 -3.36 -17.08
C SER A 178 14.10 -3.65 -15.82
N ILE A 179 14.08 -4.90 -15.33
CA ILE A 179 15.19 -5.60 -14.63
C ILE A 179 14.81 -7.10 -14.72
N ALA A 180 15.50 -8.06 -15.36
CA ALA A 180 16.89 -8.17 -15.79
C ALA A 180 17.02 -9.02 -17.08
N THR A 181 17.76 -8.50 -18.04
CA THR A 181 18.77 -9.23 -18.82
C THR A 181 20.12 -8.62 -18.49
#